data_AF-A0A101F8K7-F1
#
_entry.id   AF-A0A101F8K7-F1
#
_cell.length_a   1.000
_cell.length_b   1.000
_cell.length_c   1.000
_cell.angle_alpha   90.00
_cell.angle_beta   90.00
_cell.angle_gamma   90.00
#
_symmetry.space_group_name_H-M   'P 1'
#
loop_
_entity.id
_entity.type
_entity.pdbx_description
1 polymer ?
#
loop_
_entity_poly.entity_id
_entity_poly.type
_entity_poly.pdbx_seq_one_letter_code
_entity_poly.pdbx_strand_id
1 'polypeptide(L)'
;MKSDQNNLLSLSFKKYQGPELELRDGTRIQPGDTVGELRLANKALFRIQQKCSNRVKAAMCIKKEMRQNFESLAKLVVQQKEAEEVKAFYGITIFHQGARLLGLEVKEIEPAFKRLLLTLTHNLFLFLCSLSSITRTKSRYHLLVPKVIWISKEALLQNFLPVPNHVPAW
;
A
#
# COMPACT_ATOMS: atom_id res chain seq x y z
N MET A 1 -13.12 12.57 14.77
CA MET A 1 -12.38 11.34 15.16
C MET A 1 -10.90 11.58 14.97
N LYS A 2 -10.12 11.53 16.05
CA LYS A 2 -8.66 11.67 16.06
C LYS A 2 -8.06 10.42 15.40
N SER A 3 -7.40 10.56 14.25
CA SER A 3 -6.65 9.45 13.66
C SER A 3 -5.23 9.44 14.23
N ASP A 4 -4.89 8.33 14.85
CA ASP A 4 -3.64 8.02 15.55
C ASP A 4 -2.38 8.52 14.84
N GLN A 5 -1.54 9.24 15.59
CA GLN A 5 -0.26 9.79 15.12
C GLN A 5 0.85 8.74 14.89
N ASN A 6 0.51 7.44 14.79
CA ASN A 6 1.51 6.38 14.63
C ASN A 6 1.18 5.30 13.59
N ASN A 7 0.10 5.44 12.81
CA ASN A 7 -0.24 4.46 11.78
C ASN A 7 0.42 4.79 10.43
N LEU A 8 1.31 3.91 9.97
CA LEU A 8 1.97 4.01 8.66
C LEU A 8 1.02 3.72 7.48
N LEU A 9 -0.21 3.32 7.77
CA LEU A 9 -1.25 3.00 6.80
C LEU A 9 -2.59 3.58 7.28
N SER A 10 -3.27 4.33 6.42
CA SER A 10 -4.67 4.70 6.63
C SER A 10 -5.57 4.03 5.60
N LEU A 11 -6.79 3.71 6.04
CA LEU A 11 -7.80 3.01 5.26
C LEU A 11 -9.04 3.91 5.11
N SER A 12 -9.62 3.91 3.91
CA SER A 12 -10.93 4.49 3.65
C SER A 12 -11.70 3.63 2.67
N PHE A 13 -12.99 3.38 2.92
CA PHE A 13 -13.84 2.62 2.02
C PHE A 13 -14.53 3.53 1.01
N LYS A 14 -14.65 3.07 -0.23
CA LYS A 14 -15.36 3.79 -1.27
C LYS A 14 -15.85 2.86 -2.37
N LYS A 15 -16.75 3.38 -3.21
CA LYS A 15 -17.20 2.70 -4.42
C LYS A 15 -16.15 2.85 -5.52
N TYR A 16 -15.80 1.75 -6.14
CA TYR A 16 -14.85 1.69 -7.24
C TYR A 16 -15.46 2.36 -8.49
N GLN A 17 -14.67 3.19 -9.18
CA GLN A 17 -15.12 3.93 -10.37
C GLN A 17 -14.16 3.75 -11.56
N GLY A 18 -13.20 2.82 -11.45
CA GLY A 18 -12.29 2.50 -12.55
C GLY A 18 -12.85 1.43 -13.48
N PRO A 19 -12.10 1.07 -14.54
CA PRO A 19 -12.50 -0.01 -15.45
C PRO A 19 -12.51 -1.35 -14.73
N GLU A 20 -13.28 -2.31 -15.25
CA GLU A 20 -13.25 -3.67 -14.71
C GLU A 20 -11.82 -4.24 -14.74
N LEU A 21 -11.42 -4.87 -13.64
CA LEU A 21 -10.11 -5.51 -13.55
C LEU A 21 -10.21 -6.82 -12.78
N GLU A 22 -9.35 -7.76 -13.17
CA GLU A 22 -9.18 -9.04 -12.48
C GLU A 22 -7.83 -9.04 -11.75
N LEU A 23 -7.84 -9.58 -10.54
CA LEU A 23 -6.67 -9.88 -9.73
C LEU A 23 -6.18 -11.30 -10.03
N ARG A 24 -4.93 -11.60 -9.71
CA ARG A 24 -4.28 -12.90 -9.97
C ARG A 24 -4.96 -14.08 -9.30
N ASP A 25 -5.69 -13.84 -8.22
CA ASP A 25 -6.46 -14.85 -7.50
C ASP A 25 -7.87 -15.06 -8.09
N GLY A 26 -8.19 -14.39 -9.20
CA GLY A 26 -9.49 -14.45 -9.88
C GLY A 26 -10.51 -13.45 -9.35
N THR A 27 -10.16 -12.61 -8.36
CA THR A 27 -11.07 -11.58 -7.84
C THR A 27 -11.34 -10.53 -8.91
N ARG A 28 -12.61 -10.40 -9.32
CA ARG A 28 -13.05 -9.36 -10.28
C ARG A 28 -13.60 -8.16 -9.55
N ILE A 29 -13.13 -6.98 -9.96
CA ILE A 29 -13.51 -5.68 -9.42
C ILE A 29 -14.18 -4.91 -10.54
N GLN A 30 -15.44 -4.55 -10.33
CA GLN A 30 -16.29 -3.86 -11.27
C GLN A 30 -16.68 -2.47 -10.75
N PRO A 31 -17.00 -1.52 -11.65
CA PRO A 31 -17.55 -0.23 -11.23
C PRO A 31 -18.73 -0.41 -10.26
N GLY A 32 -18.71 0.29 -9.14
CA GLY A 32 -19.72 0.17 -8.07
C GLY A 32 -19.36 -0.79 -6.93
N ASP A 33 -18.33 -1.61 -7.08
CA ASP A 33 -17.87 -2.48 -5.98
C ASP A 33 -17.28 -1.68 -4.82
N THR A 34 -17.48 -2.16 -3.59
CA THR A 34 -16.84 -1.56 -2.42
C THR A 34 -15.37 -1.99 -2.37
N VAL A 35 -14.47 -1.00 -2.33
CA VAL A 35 -13.02 -1.21 -2.24
C VAL A 35 -12.41 -0.38 -1.12
N GLY A 36 -11.35 -0.90 -0.50
CA GLY A 36 -10.56 -0.19 0.49
C GLY A 36 -9.40 0.58 -0.16
N GLU A 37 -9.38 1.89 -0.02
CA GLU A 37 -8.24 2.71 -0.40
C GLU A 37 -7.24 2.79 0.75
N LEU A 38 -6.01 2.39 0.48
CA LEU A 38 -4.85 2.40 1.37
C LEU A 38 -3.98 3.62 1.06
N ARG A 39 -3.60 4.37 2.11
CA ARG A 39 -2.58 5.42 2.01
C ARG A 39 -1.41 5.10 2.92
N LEU A 40 -0.21 5.01 2.34
CA LEU A 40 1.02 4.73 3.07
C LEU A 40 1.72 6.02 3.50
N ALA A 41 2.24 6.03 4.73
CA ALA A 41 3.03 7.12 5.26
C ALA A 41 4.44 7.14 4.64
N ASN A 42 4.56 7.79 3.48
CA ASN A 42 5.79 7.83 2.68
C ASN A 42 7.02 8.36 3.44
N LYS A 43 6.83 9.28 4.41
CA LYS A 43 7.94 9.83 5.22
C LYS A 43 8.72 8.75 5.98
N ALA A 44 8.05 7.72 6.49
CA ALA A 44 8.70 6.65 7.23
C ALA A 44 9.43 5.68 6.30
N LEU A 45 8.77 5.25 5.22
CA LEU A 45 9.36 4.38 4.20
C LEU A 45 10.59 5.02 3.54
N PHE A 46 10.57 6.34 3.36
CA PHE A 46 11.69 7.09 2.85
C PHE A 46 12.88 7.15 3.83
N ARG A 47 12.62 7.34 5.14
CA ARG A 47 13.67 7.26 6.17
C ARG A 47 14.35 5.90 6.18
N ILE A 48 13.58 4.82 5.99
CA ILE A 48 14.13 3.46 5.86
C ILE A 48 15.03 3.36 4.63
N GLN A 49 14.58 3.86 3.48
CA GLN A 49 15.38 3.85 2.25
C GLN A 49 16.68 4.66 2.38
N GLN A 50 16.66 5.82 3.03
CA GLN A 50 17.85 6.65 3.24
C GLN A 50 18.89 6.02 4.16
N LYS A 51 18.44 5.28 5.18
CA LYS A 51 19.33 4.62 6.16
C LYS A 51 20.03 3.39 5.57
N CYS A 52 19.53 2.84 4.47
CA CYS A 52 20.10 1.65 3.86
C CYS A 52 21.12 2.00 2.77
N SER A 53 22.34 1.48 2.92
CA SER A 53 23.41 1.61 1.91
C SER A 53 23.17 0.75 0.65
N ASN A 54 22.35 -0.31 0.75
CA ASN A 54 22.05 -1.25 -0.33
C ASN A 54 20.54 -1.28 -0.63
N ARG A 55 20.18 -1.27 -1.92
CA ARG A 55 18.81 -1.36 -2.44
C ARG A 55 18.08 -2.62 -1.99
N VAL A 56 18.75 -3.77 -1.97
CA VAL A 56 18.15 -5.04 -1.54
C VAL A 56 17.77 -4.96 -0.06
N LYS A 57 18.67 -4.42 0.77
CA LYS A 57 18.42 -4.19 2.20
C LYS A 57 17.25 -3.22 2.40
N ALA A 58 17.22 -2.12 1.64
CA ALA A 58 16.11 -1.17 1.68
C ALA A 58 14.77 -1.83 1.35
N ALA A 59 14.70 -2.63 0.29
CA ALA A 59 13.49 -3.34 -0.12
C ALA A 59 13.04 -4.37 0.94
N MET A 60 13.97 -5.08 1.59
CA MET A 60 13.66 -5.99 2.69
C MET A 60 13.13 -5.26 3.94
N CYS A 61 13.73 -4.12 4.31
CA CYS A 61 13.24 -3.33 5.43
C CYS A 61 11.84 -2.77 5.15
N ILE A 62 11.62 -2.25 3.95
CA ILE A 62 10.29 -1.80 3.51
C ILE A 62 9.29 -2.96 3.54
N LYS A 63 9.67 -4.15 3.04
CA LYS A 63 8.84 -5.36 3.09
C LYS A 63 8.41 -5.66 4.53
N LYS A 64 9.36 -5.68 5.47
CA LYS A 64 9.10 -5.98 6.89
C LYS A 64 8.08 -5.00 7.50
N GLU A 65 8.29 -3.71 7.24
CA GLU A 65 7.42 -2.65 7.76
C GLU A 65 6.03 -2.69 7.11
N MET A 66 5.95 -2.87 5.79
CA MET A 66 4.67 -3.05 5.11
C MET A 66 3.94 -4.29 5.62
N ARG A 67 4.63 -5.41 5.89
CA ARG A 67 4.01 -6.62 6.45
C ARG A 67 3.30 -6.34 7.78
N GLN A 68 3.97 -5.69 8.73
CA GLN A 68 3.38 -5.37 10.03
C GLN A 68 2.13 -4.49 9.90
N ASN A 69 2.14 -3.55 8.96
CA ASN A 69 0.96 -2.72 8.69
C ASN A 69 -0.19 -3.50 8.06
N PHE A 70 0.11 -4.44 7.15
CA PHE A 70 -0.90 -5.30 6.54
C PHE A 70 -1.47 -6.32 7.53
N GLU A 71 -0.68 -6.80 8.50
CA GLU A 71 -1.18 -7.63 9.61
C GLU A 71 -2.16 -6.84 10.50
N SER A 72 -1.84 -5.59 10.81
CA SER A 72 -2.76 -4.68 11.53
C SER A 72 -4.02 -4.38 10.71
N LEU A 73 -3.87 -4.18 9.40
CA LEU A 73 -5.00 -4.01 8.47
C LEU A 73 -5.90 -5.24 8.45
N ALA A 74 -5.34 -6.45 8.36
CA ALA A 74 -6.10 -7.70 8.35
C ALA A 74 -6.94 -7.85 9.63
N LYS A 75 -6.37 -7.56 10.81
CA LYS A 75 -7.10 -7.55 12.09
C LYS A 75 -8.26 -6.55 12.07
N LEU A 76 -8.01 -5.34 11.59
CA LEU A 76 -9.01 -4.28 11.50
C LEU A 76 -10.16 -4.67 10.55
N VAL A 77 -9.84 -5.28 9.41
CA VAL A 77 -10.82 -5.74 8.41
C VAL A 77 -11.74 -6.82 8.97
N VAL A 78 -11.23 -7.74 9.81
CA VAL A 78 -12.07 -8.76 10.47
C VAL A 78 -13.03 -8.14 11.49
N GLN A 79 -12.64 -7.03 12.12
CA GLN A 79 -13.42 -6.41 13.20
C GLN A 79 -14.48 -5.40 12.71
N GLN A 80 -14.34 -4.87 11.50
CA GLN A 80 -15.21 -3.80 10.99
C GLN A 80 -16.31 -4.35 10.07
N LYS A 81 -17.57 -4.07 10.42
CA LYS A 81 -18.73 -4.39 9.56
C LYS A 81 -18.66 -3.72 8.18
N GLU A 82 -18.12 -2.52 8.11
CA GLU A 82 -17.93 -1.79 6.84
C GLU A 82 -16.99 -2.52 5.86
N ALA A 83 -16.13 -3.39 6.38
CA ALA A 83 -15.22 -4.20 5.58
C ALA A 83 -15.86 -5.52 5.08
N GLU A 84 -17.10 -5.80 5.46
CA GLU A 84 -17.82 -7.02 5.08
C GLU A 84 -18.01 -7.10 3.56
N GLU A 85 -18.46 -6.01 2.94
CA GLU A 85 -18.70 -5.90 1.49
C GLU A 85 -17.46 -5.55 0.66
N VAL A 86 -16.30 -5.37 1.29
CA VAL A 86 -15.08 -4.97 0.59
C VAL A 86 -14.54 -6.15 -0.21
N LYS A 87 -14.43 -6.00 -1.53
CA LYS A 87 -13.83 -7.03 -2.40
C LYS A 87 -12.31 -6.99 -2.39
N ALA A 88 -11.73 -5.79 -2.38
CA ALA A 88 -10.29 -5.63 -2.51
C ALA A 88 -9.79 -4.32 -1.91
N PHE A 89 -8.49 -4.29 -1.67
CA PHE A 89 -7.76 -3.13 -1.17
C PHE A 89 -6.72 -2.68 -2.20
N TYR A 90 -6.55 -1.37 -2.31
CA TYR A 90 -5.58 -0.81 -3.23
C TYR A 90 -4.99 0.50 -2.74
N GLY A 91 -3.79 0.83 -3.19
CA GLY A 91 -3.15 2.10 -2.89
C GLY A 91 -2.14 2.45 -3.96
N ILE A 92 -1.65 3.68 -3.99
CA ILE A 92 -0.52 4.04 -4.84
C ILE A 92 0.72 4.26 -3.97
N THR A 93 1.85 3.77 -4.42
CA THR A 93 3.12 3.88 -3.70
C THR A 93 4.31 3.92 -4.64
N ILE A 94 5.33 4.69 -4.26
CA ILE A 94 6.67 4.67 -4.90
C ILE A 94 7.51 3.48 -4.41
N PHE A 95 7.11 2.85 -3.30
CA PHE A 95 7.81 1.72 -2.68
C PHE A 95 7.25 0.37 -3.17
N HIS A 96 6.76 0.35 -4.40
CA HIS A 96 6.10 -0.81 -5.01
C HIS A 96 6.99 -2.07 -5.07
N GLN A 97 8.32 -1.92 -4.97
CA GLN A 97 9.25 -3.05 -4.87
C GLN A 97 9.06 -3.85 -3.58
N GLY A 98 8.85 -3.17 -2.44
CA GLY A 98 8.56 -3.84 -1.16
C GLY A 98 7.20 -4.53 -1.19
N ALA A 99 6.19 -3.87 -1.78
CA ALA A 99 4.86 -4.45 -1.99
C ALA A 99 4.92 -5.72 -2.86
N ARG A 100 5.70 -5.70 -3.94
CA ARG A 100 5.90 -6.87 -4.82
C ARG A 100 6.50 -8.06 -4.05
N LEU A 101 7.46 -7.81 -3.15
CA LEU A 101 8.06 -8.86 -2.31
C LEU A 101 7.10 -9.42 -1.24
N LEU A 102 5.97 -8.76 -1.01
CA LEU A 102 4.87 -9.23 -0.15
C LEU A 102 3.80 -9.99 -0.93
N GLY A 103 3.96 -10.17 -2.24
CA GLY A 103 2.98 -10.85 -3.08
C GLY A 103 1.83 -9.96 -3.57
N LEU A 104 1.88 -8.65 -3.30
CA LEU A 104 0.88 -7.73 -3.83
C LEU A 104 1.02 -7.59 -5.34
N GLU A 105 -0.11 -7.39 -6.00
CA GLU A 105 -0.15 -7.07 -7.41
C GLU A 105 0.23 -5.63 -7.65
N VAL A 106 1.18 -5.41 -8.55
CA VAL A 106 1.66 -4.07 -8.90
C VAL A 106 1.24 -3.78 -10.33
N LYS A 107 0.40 -2.75 -10.51
CA LYS A 107 -0.11 -2.28 -11.80
C LYS A 107 0.33 -0.84 -12.07
N GLU A 108 0.34 -0.43 -13.34
CA GLU A 108 0.59 0.97 -13.70
C GLU A 108 -0.58 1.86 -13.28
N ILE A 109 -0.34 3.17 -13.19
CA ILE A 109 -1.39 4.12 -12.83
C ILE A 109 -2.25 4.43 -14.05
N GLU A 110 -3.48 3.94 -14.04
CA GLU A 110 -4.49 4.31 -15.02
C GLU A 110 -5.11 5.68 -14.72
N PRO A 111 -5.73 6.34 -15.74
CA PRO A 111 -6.39 7.63 -15.56
C PRO A 111 -7.40 7.67 -14.41
N ALA A 112 -8.11 6.57 -14.14
CA ALA A 112 -9.06 6.44 -13.05
C ALA A 112 -8.43 6.65 -11.65
N PHE A 113 -7.13 6.42 -11.51
CA PHE A 113 -6.40 6.58 -10.25
C PHE A 113 -5.67 7.93 -10.12
N LYS A 114 -5.80 8.84 -11.10
CA LYS A 114 -5.18 10.17 -11.06
C LYS A 114 -5.61 11.00 -9.85
N ARG A 115 -6.87 10.89 -9.42
CA ARG A 115 -7.36 11.55 -8.20
C ARG A 115 -6.61 11.07 -6.96
N LEU A 116 -6.40 9.75 -6.84
CA LEU A 116 -5.61 9.18 -5.76
C LEU A 116 -4.16 9.61 -5.81
N LEU A 117 -3.57 9.70 -7.01
CA LEU A 117 -2.22 10.22 -7.19
C LEU A 117 -2.09 11.66 -6.68
N LEU A 118 -3.09 12.52 -6.96
CA LEU A 118 -3.18 13.88 -6.45
C LEU A 118 -3.38 13.90 -4.91
N THR A 119 -4.15 12.95 -4.38
CA THR A 119 -4.45 12.83 -2.94
C THR A 119 -3.34 12.15 -2.13
N LEU A 120 -2.37 11.46 -2.76
CA LEU A 120 -1.16 10.92 -2.13
C LEU A 120 -0.15 11.96 -1.62
N THR A 121 -0.72 13.10 -1.30
CA THR A 121 -0.24 14.30 -0.63
C THR A 121 0.51 15.25 -1.55
N HIS A 122 0.09 16.51 -1.45
CA HIS A 122 0.85 17.71 -1.77
C HIS A 122 2.32 17.59 -1.33
N ASN A 123 2.61 16.86 -0.24
CA ASN A 123 3.97 16.56 0.21
C ASN A 123 4.78 15.69 -0.74
N LEU A 124 4.22 14.67 -1.42
CA LEU A 124 4.97 13.87 -2.39
C LEU A 124 5.28 14.68 -3.66
N PHE A 125 4.29 15.47 -4.14
CA PHE A 125 4.49 16.39 -5.26
C PHE A 125 5.50 17.49 -4.92
N LEU A 126 5.32 18.21 -3.81
CA LEU A 126 6.27 19.22 -3.31
C LEU A 126 7.65 18.62 -3.01
N PHE A 127 7.73 17.36 -2.61
CA PHE A 127 8.99 16.66 -2.36
C PHE A 127 9.69 16.23 -3.65
N LEU A 128 8.96 15.73 -4.65
CA LEU A 128 9.48 15.51 -6.00
C LEU A 128 9.97 16.83 -6.61
N CYS A 129 9.24 17.94 -6.40
CA CYS A 129 9.62 19.29 -6.82
C CYS A 129 10.78 19.88 -5.99
N SER A 130 10.92 19.59 -4.70
CA SER A 130 12.05 20.07 -3.88
C SER A 130 13.33 19.29 -4.17
N LEU A 131 13.21 18.00 -4.51
CA LEU A 131 14.32 17.18 -4.98
C LEU A 131 14.84 17.59 -6.37
N SER A 132 14.06 18.27 -7.23
CA SER A 132 14.59 18.82 -8.49
C SER A 132 15.56 20.00 -8.29
N SER A 133 15.61 20.61 -7.10
CA SER A 133 16.55 21.68 -6.77
C SER A 133 17.92 21.16 -6.28
N ILE A 134 18.03 19.88 -5.89
CA ILE A 134 19.27 19.28 -5.33
C ILE A 134 20.03 18.53 -6.44
N THR A 135 20.94 19.24 -7.08
CA THR A 135 21.65 18.89 -8.33
C THR A 135 22.70 17.77 -8.27
N ARG A 136 22.58 16.74 -7.42
CA ARG A 136 23.65 15.72 -7.29
C ARG A 136 23.32 14.25 -7.58
N THR A 137 22.07 13.87 -7.88
CA THR A 137 21.78 12.44 -8.13
C THR A 137 20.70 12.13 -9.17
N LYS A 138 20.86 12.66 -10.40
CA LYS A 138 19.92 12.45 -11.53
C LYS A 138 19.58 10.97 -11.85
N SER A 139 20.41 10.00 -11.45
CA SER A 139 20.18 8.56 -11.70
C SER A 139 19.09 7.91 -10.80
N ARG A 140 18.75 8.48 -9.64
CA ARG A 140 17.78 7.86 -8.70
C ARG A 140 16.31 8.20 -8.97
N TYR A 141 16.02 9.20 -9.81
CA TYR A 141 14.66 9.72 -10.03
C TYR A 141 13.77 8.79 -10.86
N HIS A 142 14.32 8.11 -11.87
CA HIS A 142 13.58 7.16 -12.72
C HIS A 142 13.04 5.93 -11.97
N LEU A 143 13.47 5.71 -10.72
CA LEU A 143 13.07 4.56 -9.91
C LEU A 143 11.96 4.87 -8.90
N LEU A 144 11.61 6.16 -8.74
CA LEU A 144 10.55 6.62 -7.85
C LEU A 144 9.24 6.83 -8.63
N VAL A 145 8.92 5.87 -9.50
CA VAL A 145 7.67 5.91 -10.27
C VAL A 145 6.55 5.37 -9.39
N PRO A 146 5.53 6.18 -9.06
CA PRO A 146 4.41 5.71 -8.29
C PRO A 146 3.66 4.64 -9.09
N LYS A 147 3.30 3.54 -8.43
CA LYS A 147 2.51 2.45 -9.01
C LYS A 147 1.33 2.12 -8.13
N VAL A 148 0.28 1.56 -8.72
CA VAL A 148 -0.88 1.07 -7.97
C VAL A 148 -0.55 -0.33 -7.45
N ILE A 149 -0.86 -0.59 -6.20
CA ILE A 149 -0.78 -1.90 -5.57
C ILE A 149 -2.19 -2.40 -5.26
N TRP A 150 -2.42 -3.70 -5.43
CA TRP A 150 -3.69 -4.38 -5.20
C TRP A 150 -3.50 -5.65 -4.36
N ILE A 151 -4.53 -5.94 -3.57
CA ILE A 151 -4.71 -7.23 -2.87
C ILE A 151 -6.22 -7.46 -2.69
N SER A 152 -6.71 -8.68 -2.92
CA SER A 152 -8.09 -9.04 -2.56
C SER A 152 -8.26 -9.10 -1.04
N LYS A 153 -9.50 -9.08 -0.58
CA LYS A 153 -9.78 -9.28 0.85
C LYS A 153 -9.34 -10.68 1.29
N GLU A 154 -9.58 -11.68 0.48
CA GLU A 154 -9.24 -13.09 0.74
C GLU A 154 -7.73 -13.26 0.86
N ALA A 155 -6.96 -12.73 -0.10
CA ALA A 155 -5.50 -12.79 -0.05
C ALA A 155 -4.92 -11.98 1.11
N LEU A 156 -5.55 -10.85 1.48
CA LEU A 156 -5.14 -10.09 2.66
C LEU A 156 -5.30 -10.93 3.92
N LEU A 157 -6.46 -11.54 4.13
CA LEU A 157 -6.72 -12.34 5.33
C LEU A 157 -5.85 -13.60 5.36
N GLN A 158 -5.70 -14.29 4.22
CA GLN A 158 -4.90 -15.51 4.15
C GLN A 158 -3.41 -15.27 4.45
N ASN A 159 -2.84 -14.16 3.97
CA ASN A 159 -1.40 -13.92 4.05
C ASN A 159 -0.97 -13.10 5.29
N PHE A 160 -1.90 -12.36 5.90
CA PHE A 160 -1.59 -11.38 6.93
C PHE A 160 -2.43 -11.50 8.20
N LEU A 161 -3.47 -12.33 8.24
CA LEU A 161 -4.10 -12.64 9.53
C LEU A 161 -3.15 -13.55 10.32
N PRO A 162 -2.69 -13.14 11.51
CA PRO A 162 -1.87 -14.04 12.32
C PRO A 162 -2.72 -15.25 12.71
N VAL A 163 -2.20 -16.44 12.42
CA VAL A 163 -2.77 -17.69 12.93
C VAL A 163 -2.82 -17.54 14.46
N PRO A 164 -3.97 -17.80 15.13
CA PRO A 164 -4.00 -17.83 16.58
C PRO A 164 -2.90 -18.79 17.03
N ASN A 165 -1.93 -18.31 17.80
CA ASN A 165 -0.92 -19.16 18.39
C ASN A 165 -1.66 -20.31 19.06
N HIS A 166 -1.51 -21.54 18.54
CA HIS A 166 -1.80 -22.72 19.31
C HIS A 166 -0.91 -22.60 20.53
N VAL A 167 -1.50 -22.25 21.68
CA VAL A 167 -0.86 -22.47 22.97
C VAL A 167 -0.64 -23.98 23.00
N PRO A 168 0.61 -24.48 23.00
CA PRO A 168 0.82 -25.90 23.14
C PRO A 168 0.22 -26.29 24.49
N ALA A 169 -0.76 -27.19 24.46
CA ALA A 169 -1.25 -27.83 25.66
C ALA A 169 -0.13 -28.74 26.16
N TRP A 170 0.64 -28.26 27.13
CA TRP A 170 1.35 -29.08 28.09
C TRP A 170 1.43 -28.32 29.41
#